data_AF-A0A2H0ZKR2-F1
#
_entry.id   AF-A0A2H0ZKR2-F1
#
_cell.length_a   1.000
_cell.length_b   1.000
_cell.length_c   1.000
_cell.angle_alpha   90.00
_cell.angle_beta   90.00
_cell.angle_gamma   90.00
#
_symmetry.space_group_name_H-M   'P 1'
#
loop_
_entity.id
_entity.type
_entity.pdbx_description
1 polymer ?
#
loop_
_entity_poly.entity_id
_entity_poly.type
_entity_poly.pdbx_seq_one_letter_code
_entity_poly.pdbx_strand_id
1 'polypeptide(L)'
;MILFVFCWSVIVYNPVTYWYWNQNGWLSTQLDKLPVMDFAGGTCIHVVSGFTALAYSYILGPRNPKIVSEYRSSSNSFMVIGMCILLMGWCGFISGCDYKLSATTFYIVVNTWLSACSAGIVWTLIDYYTSAIPLEEPEYEGIELRELDHDGSCTQSNDPTTTSLRKISMVSFTSGVVCGLVVFTPAGGYISSHTSFWKSIVFGVIGGFIGNYSTRLKYYMEIDDALDIFAVHGVCGIVGTLLVGIFADKSFESSGGWVVGNWIQITYQILGCVVTAVYSFVMSLVLLYIIDMIPGLHLRTDKLFNTRMRRRKQNGGVSEEGEIEEIAEDLGLERAELLGSDWYELNGEYSFDYMEFIKVVDPKEYAEFINAETVSPEESEFSQYDTSDLQLRKRGAFFDRQ
;
A
#
# COMPACT_ATOMS: atom_id res chain seq x y z
N MET A 1 6.63 -18.66 4.10
CA MET A 1 5.33 -17.98 4.35
C MET A 1 4.33 -18.83 5.15
N ILE A 2 4.04 -20.09 4.78
CA ILE A 2 3.08 -20.94 5.54
C ILE A 2 3.47 -21.09 7.03
N LEU A 3 4.75 -21.36 7.30
CA LEU A 3 5.28 -21.45 8.68
C LEU A 3 5.04 -20.15 9.46
N PHE A 4 5.34 -19.00 8.83
CA PHE A 4 5.12 -17.69 9.43
C PHE A 4 3.66 -17.51 9.81
N VAL A 5 2.72 -17.73 8.88
CA VAL A 5 1.28 -17.58 9.14
C VAL A 5 0.82 -18.48 10.29
N PHE A 6 1.29 -19.73 10.34
CA PHE A 6 0.94 -20.65 11.42
C PHE A 6 1.46 -20.15 12.78
N CYS A 7 2.76 -19.87 12.89
CA CYS A 7 3.37 -19.39 14.12
C CYS A 7 2.81 -18.03 14.56
N TRP A 8 2.60 -17.11 13.62
CA TRP A 8 2.00 -15.81 13.85
C TRP A 8 0.56 -15.94 14.35
N SER A 9 -0.23 -16.87 13.80
CA SER A 9 -1.60 -17.11 14.28
C SER A 9 -1.60 -17.57 15.74
N VAL A 10 -0.67 -18.45 16.12
CA VAL A 10 -0.59 -18.99 17.49
C VAL A 10 -0.07 -17.95 18.48
N ILE A 11 0.92 -17.14 18.11
CA ILE A 11 1.68 -16.28 19.03
C ILE A 11 1.19 -14.83 19.02
N VAL A 12 0.67 -14.35 17.90
CA VAL A 12 0.19 -12.96 17.74
C VAL A 12 -1.33 -12.91 17.76
N TYR A 13 -1.98 -13.58 16.82
CA TYR A 13 -3.43 -13.46 16.65
C TYR A 13 -4.24 -14.05 17.81
N ASN A 14 -3.93 -15.28 18.24
CA ASN A 14 -4.67 -15.95 19.32
C ASN A 14 -4.58 -15.21 20.67
N PRO A 15 -3.40 -14.72 21.12
CA PRO A 15 -3.32 -13.94 22.36
C PRO A 15 -4.07 -12.63 22.28
N VAL A 16 -3.96 -11.88 21.17
CA VAL A 16 -4.69 -10.62 21.01
C VAL A 16 -6.19 -10.87 21.05
N THR A 17 -6.71 -11.79 20.24
CA THR A 17 -8.15 -12.11 20.26
C THR A 17 -8.63 -12.62 21.61
N TYR A 18 -7.80 -13.34 22.38
CA TYR A 18 -8.11 -13.71 23.75
C TYR A 18 -8.29 -12.51 24.68
N TRP A 19 -7.49 -11.44 24.52
CA TRP A 19 -7.59 -10.26 25.39
C TRP A 19 -8.93 -9.53 25.24
N TYR A 20 -9.48 -9.50 24.04
CA TYR A 20 -10.69 -8.74 23.70
C TYR A 20 -11.96 -9.60 23.74
N TRP A 21 -11.96 -10.74 23.06
CA TRP A 21 -13.16 -11.53 22.78
C TRP A 21 -13.37 -12.71 23.72
N ASN A 22 -12.37 -13.07 24.54
CA ASN A 22 -12.60 -14.04 25.61
C ASN A 22 -13.24 -13.35 26.82
N GLN A 23 -14.16 -14.04 27.49
CA GLN A 23 -14.83 -13.52 28.70
C GLN A 23 -13.84 -13.23 29.84
N ASN A 24 -12.72 -13.96 29.89
CA ASN A 24 -11.63 -13.78 30.85
C ASN A 24 -10.49 -12.89 30.32
N GLY A 25 -10.67 -12.31 29.13
CA GLY A 25 -9.73 -11.37 28.53
C GLY A 25 -9.66 -10.08 29.33
N TRP A 26 -8.44 -9.59 29.58
CA TRP A 26 -8.25 -8.41 30.42
C TRP A 26 -8.69 -7.08 29.78
N LEU A 27 -8.84 -7.04 28.44
CA LEU A 27 -9.42 -5.92 27.68
C LEU A 27 -10.89 -6.16 27.29
N SER A 28 -11.47 -7.29 27.71
CA SER A 28 -12.82 -7.67 27.31
C SER A 28 -13.86 -6.76 27.96
N THR A 29 -14.90 -6.43 27.19
CA THR A 29 -16.08 -5.72 27.72
C THR A 29 -16.85 -6.57 28.73
N GLN A 30 -16.70 -7.90 28.71
CA GLN A 30 -17.43 -8.81 29.61
C GLN A 30 -16.80 -8.94 31.01
N LEU A 31 -15.48 -8.75 31.11
CA LEU A 31 -14.76 -8.80 32.40
C LEU A 31 -14.89 -7.49 33.20
N ASP A 32 -15.29 -6.40 32.53
CA ASP A 32 -15.52 -5.05 33.07
C ASP A 32 -14.36 -4.46 33.90
N LYS A 33 -13.11 -4.85 33.58
CA LYS A 33 -11.90 -4.25 34.18
C LYS A 33 -11.38 -3.08 33.34
N LEU A 34 -11.14 -3.34 32.05
CA LEU A 34 -10.68 -2.36 31.06
C LEU A 34 -11.48 -2.60 29.79
N PRO A 35 -12.76 -2.19 29.74
CA PRO A 35 -13.69 -2.58 28.69
C PRO A 35 -13.35 -1.86 27.38
N VAL A 36 -12.52 -2.47 26.54
CA VAL A 36 -12.22 -1.96 25.20
C VAL A 36 -13.27 -2.50 24.23
N MET A 37 -13.97 -1.58 23.58
CA MET A 37 -15.01 -1.89 22.61
C MET A 37 -14.39 -2.22 21.27
N ASP A 38 -14.54 -3.49 20.84
CA ASP A 38 -14.15 -3.94 19.52
C ASP A 38 -15.14 -4.99 18.99
N PHE A 39 -16.13 -4.52 18.21
CA PHE A 39 -17.27 -5.34 17.80
C PHE A 39 -16.90 -6.46 16.82
N ALA A 40 -16.14 -6.12 15.76
CA ALA A 40 -15.78 -7.06 14.70
C ALA A 40 -14.28 -7.08 14.35
N GLY A 41 -13.42 -6.39 15.11
CA GLY A 41 -11.96 -6.51 14.99
C GLY A 41 -11.22 -5.30 14.43
N GLY A 42 -11.58 -4.08 14.85
CA GLY A 42 -10.75 -2.91 14.60
C GLY A 42 -9.34 -3.08 15.13
N THR A 43 -9.20 -3.53 16.39
CA THR A 43 -7.90 -3.84 16.98
C THR A 43 -7.44 -5.24 16.64
N CYS A 44 -8.27 -6.26 16.92
CA CYS A 44 -7.92 -7.67 16.77
C CYS A 44 -7.52 -8.09 15.35
N ILE A 45 -8.04 -7.40 14.33
CA ILE A 45 -7.80 -7.75 12.93
C ILE A 45 -7.02 -6.64 12.25
N HIS A 46 -7.52 -5.40 12.23
CA HIS A 46 -6.92 -4.35 11.39
C HIS A 46 -5.66 -3.71 11.99
N VAL A 47 -5.64 -3.40 13.28
CA VAL A 47 -4.41 -2.94 13.94
C VAL A 47 -3.36 -4.05 13.94
N VAL A 48 -3.76 -5.28 14.28
CA VAL A 48 -2.85 -6.44 14.27
C VAL A 48 -2.24 -6.67 12.88
N SER A 49 -3.04 -6.71 11.81
CA SER A 49 -2.52 -6.94 10.46
C SER A 49 -1.70 -5.76 9.95
N GLY A 50 -2.12 -4.52 10.23
CA GLY A 50 -1.41 -3.31 9.81
C GLY A 50 -0.01 -3.20 10.42
N PHE A 51 0.12 -3.41 11.72
CA PHE A 51 1.42 -3.37 12.39
C PHE A 51 2.29 -4.61 12.10
N THR A 52 1.66 -5.75 11.81
CA THR A 52 2.39 -6.92 11.28
C THR A 52 2.96 -6.61 9.89
N ALA A 53 2.18 -5.98 9.02
CA ALA A 53 2.64 -5.57 7.69
C ALA A 53 3.76 -4.52 7.79
N LEU A 54 3.65 -3.56 8.72
CA LEU A 54 4.72 -2.59 8.99
C LEU A 54 6.02 -3.29 9.44
N ALA A 55 5.94 -4.25 10.37
CA ALA A 55 7.09 -5.06 10.79
C ALA A 55 7.70 -5.86 9.62
N TYR A 56 6.85 -6.39 8.74
CA TYR A 56 7.26 -7.13 7.56
C TYR A 56 8.00 -6.26 6.54
N SER A 57 7.43 -5.09 6.20
CA SER A 57 8.07 -4.10 5.30
C SER A 57 9.38 -3.58 5.87
N TYR A 58 9.46 -3.38 7.19
CA TYR A 58 10.70 -2.95 7.85
C TYR A 58 11.83 -3.98 7.71
N ILE A 59 11.53 -5.28 7.89
CA ILE A 59 12.55 -6.34 7.78
C ILE A 59 12.96 -6.61 6.33
N LEU A 60 12.02 -6.60 5.39
CA LEU A 60 12.34 -6.85 3.98
C LEU A 60 13.13 -5.71 3.33
N GLY A 61 12.91 -4.49 3.80
CA GLY A 61 13.42 -3.27 3.19
C GLY A 61 12.70 -2.89 1.88
N PRO A 62 13.04 -1.73 1.31
CA PRO A 62 12.33 -1.17 0.17
C PRO A 62 12.51 -1.99 -1.12
N ARG A 63 11.48 -1.94 -1.99
CA ARG A 63 11.55 -2.40 -3.37
C ARG A 63 12.40 -1.45 -4.22
N ASN A 64 12.81 -1.90 -5.41
CA ASN A 64 13.62 -1.09 -6.31
C ASN A 64 12.83 0.16 -6.75
N PRO A 65 13.35 1.38 -6.54
CA PRO A 65 12.63 2.61 -6.86
C PRO A 65 12.22 2.73 -8.33
N LYS A 66 12.99 2.16 -9.27
CA LYS A 66 12.63 2.13 -10.70
C LYS A 66 11.33 1.38 -10.96
N ILE A 67 11.12 0.27 -10.24
CA ILE A 67 9.89 -0.54 -10.34
C ILE A 67 8.72 0.20 -9.69
N VAL A 68 8.98 0.97 -8.63
CA VAL A 68 7.94 1.75 -7.94
C VAL A 68 7.45 2.93 -8.79
N SER A 69 8.34 3.60 -9.54
CA SER A 69 7.96 4.70 -10.44
C SER A 69 7.13 4.27 -11.64
N GLU A 70 7.25 3.02 -12.06
CA GLU A 70 6.53 2.43 -13.18
C GLU A 70 5.38 1.51 -12.73
N TYR A 71 5.15 1.39 -11.41
CA TYR A 71 4.15 0.46 -10.88
C TYR A 71 2.75 0.80 -11.36
N ARG A 72 2.23 -0.03 -12.27
CA ARG A 72 0.85 0.00 -12.74
C ARG A 72 0.09 -1.14 -12.06
N SER A 73 -1.18 -0.90 -11.76
CA SER A 73 -2.10 -1.96 -11.34
C SER A 73 -2.12 -3.06 -12.39
N SER A 74 -1.85 -4.31 -12.01
CA SER A 74 -1.82 -5.42 -12.96
C SER A 74 -3.14 -5.62 -13.72
N SER A 75 -4.26 -5.35 -13.05
CA SER A 75 -5.59 -5.27 -13.67
C SER A 75 -6.58 -4.52 -12.79
N ASN A 76 -7.12 -3.43 -13.33
CA ASN A 76 -8.17 -2.64 -12.66
C ASN A 76 -9.48 -3.41 -12.54
N SER A 77 -9.82 -4.25 -13.53
CA SER A 77 -11.04 -5.06 -13.50
C SER A 77 -11.03 -6.05 -12.34
N PHE A 78 -9.90 -6.75 -12.11
CA PHE A 78 -9.78 -7.66 -10.97
C PHE A 78 -9.81 -6.93 -9.63
N MET A 79 -9.28 -5.70 -9.56
CA MET A 79 -9.38 -4.88 -8.36
C MET A 79 -10.82 -4.55 -8.00
N VAL A 80 -11.65 -4.16 -8.98
CA VAL A 80 -13.08 -3.86 -8.76
C VAL A 80 -13.85 -5.12 -8.35
N ILE A 81 -13.61 -6.25 -9.02
CA ILE A 81 -14.22 -7.53 -8.65
C ILE A 81 -13.85 -7.91 -7.22
N GLY A 82 -12.57 -7.77 -6.86
CA GLY A 82 -12.08 -7.99 -5.50
C GLY A 82 -12.76 -7.08 -4.49
N MET A 83 -12.91 -5.79 -4.78
CA MET A 83 -13.63 -4.83 -3.95
C MET A 83 -15.10 -5.23 -3.75
N CYS A 84 -15.81 -5.65 -4.79
CA CYS A 84 -17.21 -6.09 -4.69
C CYS A 84 -17.34 -7.33 -3.80
N ILE A 85 -16.45 -8.31 -3.95
CA ILE A 85 -16.43 -9.53 -3.11
C ILE A 85 -16.11 -9.15 -1.66
N LEU A 86 -15.13 -8.27 -1.44
CA LEU A 86 -14.79 -7.77 -0.12
C LEU A 86 -15.97 -7.07 0.52
N LEU A 87 -16.65 -6.15 -0.17
CA LEU A 87 -17.80 -5.41 0.36
C LEU A 87 -18.94 -6.35 0.78
N MET A 88 -19.27 -7.35 -0.06
CA MET A 88 -20.29 -8.35 0.27
C MET A 88 -19.86 -9.22 1.47
N GLY A 89 -18.61 -9.70 1.48
CA GLY A 89 -18.05 -10.47 2.57
C GLY A 89 -17.99 -9.67 3.88
N TRP A 90 -17.71 -8.37 3.80
CA TRP A 90 -17.60 -7.47 4.95
C TRP A 90 -18.94 -7.28 5.66
N CYS A 91 -20.05 -7.33 4.91
CA CYS A 91 -21.38 -7.29 5.49
C CYS A 91 -21.59 -8.50 6.41
N GLY A 92 -21.24 -9.71 5.96
CA GLY A 92 -21.31 -10.93 6.78
C GLY A 92 -20.31 -10.90 7.94
N PHE A 93 -19.11 -10.35 7.69
CA PHE A 93 -18.05 -10.22 8.69
C PHE A 93 -18.48 -9.35 9.89
N ILE A 94 -19.05 -8.15 9.66
CA ILE A 94 -19.48 -7.29 10.77
C ILE A 94 -20.84 -7.74 11.30
N SER A 95 -21.85 -7.92 10.44
CA SER A 95 -23.21 -8.24 10.93
C SER A 95 -23.28 -9.62 11.59
N GLY A 96 -22.42 -10.56 11.20
CA GLY A 96 -22.32 -11.89 11.82
C GLY A 96 -21.88 -11.86 13.29
N CYS A 97 -21.18 -10.81 13.73
CA CYS A 97 -20.80 -10.61 15.13
C CYS A 97 -21.98 -10.29 16.06
N ASP A 98 -23.19 -10.04 15.53
CA ASP A 98 -24.41 -9.96 16.34
C ASP A 98 -24.85 -11.34 16.88
N TYR A 99 -24.39 -12.44 16.26
CA TYR A 99 -24.76 -13.84 16.56
C TYR A 99 -26.27 -14.13 16.53
N LYS A 100 -27.07 -13.18 16.02
CA LYS A 100 -28.53 -13.19 15.98
C LYS A 100 -28.97 -12.55 14.67
N LEU A 101 -30.14 -12.93 14.17
CA LEU A 101 -30.79 -12.25 13.07
C LEU A 101 -31.86 -11.31 13.64
N SER A 102 -31.50 -10.03 13.82
CA SER A 102 -32.30 -9.00 14.46
C SER A 102 -32.42 -7.75 13.59
N ALA A 103 -33.28 -6.78 13.97
CA ALA A 103 -33.33 -5.48 13.29
C ALA A 103 -31.97 -4.76 13.33
N THR A 104 -31.21 -4.94 14.42
CA THR A 104 -29.86 -4.38 14.58
C THR A 104 -28.90 -4.93 13.53
N THR A 105 -28.97 -6.22 13.20
CA THR A 105 -28.17 -6.85 12.14
C THR A 105 -28.33 -6.13 10.80
N PHE A 106 -29.57 -5.79 10.43
CA PHE A 106 -29.84 -5.04 9.20
C PHE A 106 -29.30 -3.61 9.25
N TYR A 107 -29.40 -2.94 10.40
CA TYR A 107 -28.80 -1.60 10.58
C TYR A 107 -27.27 -1.64 10.46
N ILE A 108 -26.62 -2.70 10.98
CA ILE A 108 -25.17 -2.90 10.82
C ILE A 108 -24.79 -3.02 9.34
N VAL A 109 -25.54 -3.82 8.56
CA VAL A 109 -25.28 -3.96 7.11
C VAL A 109 -25.43 -2.62 6.40
N VAL A 110 -26.52 -1.87 6.64
CA VAL A 110 -26.74 -0.56 6.02
C VAL A 110 -25.62 0.43 6.39
N ASN A 111 -25.23 0.48 7.66
CA ASN A 111 -24.15 1.35 8.11
C ASN A 111 -22.79 0.98 7.53
N THR A 112 -22.52 -0.31 7.31
CA THR A 112 -21.30 -0.79 6.65
C THR A 112 -21.20 -0.21 5.24
N TRP A 113 -22.31 -0.24 4.48
CA TRP A 113 -22.38 0.36 3.15
C TRP A 113 -22.24 1.88 3.17
N LEU A 114 -22.94 2.56 4.09
CA LEU A 114 -22.87 4.02 4.20
C LEU A 114 -21.45 4.50 4.51
N SER A 115 -20.74 3.83 5.42
CA SER A 115 -19.35 4.13 5.74
C SER A 115 -18.43 3.89 4.53
N ALA A 116 -18.59 2.75 3.86
CA ALA A 116 -17.78 2.39 2.69
C ALA A 116 -17.96 3.40 1.53
N CYS A 117 -19.20 3.75 1.19
CA CYS A 117 -19.49 4.69 0.11
C CYS A 117 -19.01 6.10 0.43
N SER A 118 -19.22 6.58 1.67
CA SER A 118 -18.78 7.92 2.06
C SER A 118 -17.25 8.04 2.06
N ALA A 119 -16.52 7.01 2.51
CA ALA A 119 -15.06 6.98 2.43
C ALA A 119 -14.53 6.93 0.98
N GLY A 120 -15.15 6.11 0.12
CA GLY A 120 -14.83 6.05 -1.31
C GLY A 120 -14.99 7.40 -2.00
N ILE A 121 -16.09 8.12 -1.71
CA ILE A 121 -16.33 9.47 -2.23
C ILE A 121 -15.25 10.44 -1.72
N VAL A 122 -14.99 10.47 -0.42
CA VAL A 122 -14.02 11.43 0.17
C VAL A 122 -12.61 11.20 -0.37
N TRP A 123 -12.14 9.95 -0.43
CA TRP A 123 -10.83 9.64 -0.98
C TRP A 123 -10.72 10.07 -2.44
N THR A 124 -11.73 9.73 -3.25
CA THR A 124 -11.76 10.10 -4.68
C THR A 124 -11.78 11.61 -4.88
N LEU A 125 -12.51 12.35 -4.03
CA LEU A 125 -12.52 13.81 -4.06
C LEU A 125 -11.13 14.37 -3.75
N ILE A 126 -10.47 13.90 -2.69
CA ILE A 126 -9.12 14.33 -2.33
C ILE A 126 -8.18 14.12 -3.53
N ASP A 127 -8.17 12.91 -4.07
CA ASP A 127 -7.30 12.60 -5.20
C ASP A 127 -7.62 13.44 -6.44
N TYR A 128 -8.90 13.63 -6.78
CA TYR A 128 -9.33 14.49 -7.89
C TYR A 128 -8.88 15.94 -7.76
N TYR A 129 -8.86 16.49 -6.54
CA TYR A 129 -8.38 17.86 -6.30
C TYR A 129 -6.86 17.94 -6.31
N THR A 130 -6.16 16.88 -5.89
CA THR A 130 -4.68 16.81 -5.91
C THR A 130 -4.10 16.41 -7.27
N SER A 131 -4.91 15.85 -8.18
CA SER A 131 -4.47 15.30 -9.47
C SER A 131 -4.34 16.30 -10.61
N ALA A 132 -4.24 17.61 -10.32
CA ALA A 132 -4.19 18.60 -11.39
C ALA A 132 -2.84 18.50 -12.12
N ILE A 133 -2.86 17.93 -13.33
CA ILE A 133 -1.70 17.92 -14.22
C ILE A 133 -1.85 19.16 -15.13
N PRO A 134 -0.84 20.06 -15.19
CA PRO A 134 -0.84 21.13 -16.17
C PRO A 134 -0.71 20.53 -17.59
N LEU A 135 -1.59 20.92 -18.51
CA LEU A 135 -1.67 20.32 -19.85
C LEU A 135 -0.69 20.89 -20.87
N GLU A 136 -0.07 22.02 -20.55
CA GLU A 136 0.94 22.61 -21.40
C GLU A 136 2.30 22.28 -20.80
N GLU A 137 2.98 21.30 -21.40
CA GLU A 137 4.42 21.49 -21.57
C GLU A 137 4.55 22.82 -22.31
N PRO A 138 5.42 23.76 -21.88
CA PRO A 138 5.72 24.89 -22.75
C PRO A 138 6.16 24.28 -24.07
N GLU A 139 5.39 24.52 -25.13
CA GLU A 139 5.89 24.33 -26.48
C GLU A 139 7.25 25.05 -26.48
N TYR A 140 8.33 24.28 -26.51
CA TYR A 140 9.54 24.73 -27.20
C TYR A 140 9.17 24.75 -28.69
N GLU A 141 8.18 25.57 -29.06
CA GLU A 141 8.19 26.22 -30.35
C GLU A 141 9.60 26.79 -30.45
N GLY A 142 10.25 26.43 -31.55
CA GLY A 142 11.68 26.60 -31.70
C GLY A 142 12.11 28.01 -31.33
N ILE A 143 13.41 28.16 -31.09
CA ILE A 143 14.04 29.47 -31.17
C ILE A 143 13.81 29.98 -32.61
N GLU A 144 12.64 30.54 -32.90
CA GLU A 144 12.46 31.46 -33.99
C GLU A 144 13.32 32.65 -33.59
N LEU A 145 14.36 32.88 -34.39
CA LEU A 145 15.13 34.11 -34.34
C LEU A 145 14.14 35.25 -34.47
N ARG A 146 13.79 35.84 -33.33
CA ARG A 146 12.88 36.98 -33.22
C ARG A 146 13.41 38.07 -34.13
N GLU A 147 12.75 38.28 -35.27
CA GLU A 147 12.99 39.48 -36.06
C GLU A 147 12.62 40.67 -35.18
N LEU A 148 13.60 41.55 -34.97
CA LEU A 148 13.42 42.79 -34.24
C LEU A 148 12.61 43.74 -35.12
N ASP A 149 11.34 43.94 -34.78
CA ASP A 149 10.56 45.03 -35.36
C ASP A 149 11.16 46.39 -34.99
N HIS A 150 11.13 47.31 -35.96
CA HIS A 150 11.95 48.52 -36.00
C HIS A 150 11.55 49.63 -35.00
N ASP A 151 10.49 49.45 -34.20
CA ASP A 151 9.86 50.52 -33.39
C ASP A 151 9.75 50.26 -31.87
N GLY A 152 10.37 49.21 -31.34
CA GLY A 152 10.65 49.11 -29.90
C GLY A 152 9.45 49.12 -28.93
N SER A 153 8.23 48.82 -29.38
CA SER A 153 7.07 48.67 -28.49
C SER A 153 6.76 47.20 -28.21
N CYS A 154 6.90 46.79 -26.94
CA CYS A 154 6.48 45.46 -26.49
C CYS A 154 5.03 45.53 -25.99
N THR A 155 4.09 44.98 -26.76
CA THR A 155 2.74 44.68 -26.27
C THR A 155 2.77 43.35 -25.53
N GLN A 156 2.67 43.38 -24.20
CA GLN A 156 2.39 42.19 -23.39
C GLN A 156 0.92 41.84 -23.57
N SER A 157 0.62 40.76 -24.29
CA SER A 157 -0.66 40.07 -24.16
C SER A 157 -0.63 39.30 -22.85
N ASN A 158 -1.38 39.79 -21.86
CA ASN A 158 -1.65 39.05 -20.65
C ASN A 158 -2.63 37.91 -20.93
N ASP A 159 -2.33 36.76 -20.31
CA ASP A 159 -3.22 35.67 -19.89
C ASP A 159 -3.12 34.35 -20.70
N PRO A 160 -2.17 33.45 -20.35
CA PRO A 160 -2.33 32.04 -20.66
C PRO A 160 -3.26 31.42 -19.60
N THR A 161 -4.51 31.17 -19.97
CA THR A 161 -5.41 30.33 -19.16
C THR A 161 -4.88 28.90 -19.19
N THR A 162 -4.00 28.53 -18.25
CA THR A 162 -3.52 27.16 -18.09
C THR A 162 -4.71 26.24 -17.85
N THR A 163 -5.05 25.42 -18.84
CA THR A 163 -6.12 24.43 -18.71
C THR A 163 -5.57 23.22 -17.97
N SER A 164 -6.19 22.84 -16.84
CA SER A 164 -5.83 21.63 -16.08
C SER A 164 -6.87 20.54 -16.31
N LEU A 165 -6.49 19.36 -16.76
CA LEU A 165 -7.39 18.19 -16.71
C LEU A 165 -7.24 17.51 -15.35
N ARG A 166 -8.38 17.15 -14.76
CA ARG A 166 -8.44 16.36 -13.53
C ARG A 166 -9.03 14.99 -13.86
N LYS A 167 -8.42 13.93 -13.33
CA LYS A 167 -8.81 12.55 -13.61
C LYS A 167 -9.41 11.93 -12.34
N ILE A 168 -10.44 11.10 -12.52
CA ILE A 168 -11.00 10.27 -11.44
C ILE A 168 -10.28 8.93 -11.49
N SER A 169 -9.73 8.50 -10.35
CA SER A 169 -9.00 7.24 -10.25
C SER A 169 -9.87 6.16 -9.62
N MET A 170 -9.92 5.00 -10.27
CA MET A 170 -10.63 3.82 -9.77
C MET A 170 -9.96 3.23 -8.52
N VAL A 171 -8.63 3.26 -8.47
CA VAL A 171 -7.82 2.79 -7.31
C VAL A 171 -8.11 3.64 -6.09
N SER A 172 -8.29 4.94 -6.28
CA SER A 172 -8.65 5.89 -5.23
C SER A 172 -10.02 5.57 -4.64
N PHE A 173 -10.99 5.28 -5.50
CA PHE A 173 -12.33 4.89 -5.05
C PHE A 173 -12.31 3.56 -4.28
N THR A 174 -11.67 2.52 -4.83
CA THR A 174 -11.61 1.19 -4.19
C THR A 174 -10.85 1.23 -2.87
N SER A 175 -9.73 1.97 -2.79
CA SER A 175 -8.95 2.14 -1.54
C SER A 175 -9.75 2.90 -0.49
N GLY A 176 -10.47 3.95 -0.89
CA GLY A 176 -11.38 4.68 0.00
C GLY A 176 -12.50 3.80 0.54
N VAL A 177 -13.12 2.97 -0.30
CA VAL A 177 -14.16 2.00 0.13
C VAL A 177 -13.62 1.07 1.22
N VAL A 178 -12.41 0.50 1.04
CA VAL A 178 -11.80 -0.38 2.04
C VAL A 178 -11.53 0.38 3.34
N CYS A 179 -11.06 1.62 3.28
CA CYS A 179 -10.85 2.44 4.49
C CYS A 179 -12.15 2.68 5.27
N GLY A 180 -13.25 2.97 4.57
CA GLY A 180 -14.56 3.12 5.21
C GLY A 180 -15.03 1.84 5.90
N LEU A 181 -14.76 0.67 5.29
CA LEU A 181 -15.06 -0.64 5.88
C LEU A 181 -14.22 -0.90 7.13
N VAL A 182 -12.91 -0.65 7.06
CA VAL A 182 -11.98 -0.83 8.20
C VAL A 182 -12.37 0.06 9.38
N VAL A 183 -12.59 1.36 9.14
CA VAL A 183 -12.91 2.32 10.21
C VAL A 183 -14.24 1.97 10.90
N PHE A 184 -15.22 1.45 10.16
CA PHE A 184 -16.51 1.05 10.73
C PHE A 184 -16.48 -0.30 11.47
N THR A 185 -15.51 -1.16 11.20
CA THR A 185 -15.41 -2.51 11.76
C THR A 185 -15.54 -2.59 13.29
N PRO A 186 -14.78 -1.82 14.10
CA PRO A 186 -14.93 -1.88 15.56
C PRO A 186 -16.27 -1.32 16.05
N ALA A 187 -17.00 -0.57 15.21
CA ALA A 187 -18.19 0.19 15.59
C ALA A 187 -19.51 -0.55 15.38
N GLY A 188 -19.53 -1.55 14.48
CA GLY A 188 -20.71 -2.27 14.00
C GLY A 188 -21.93 -2.20 14.91
N GLY A 189 -21.98 -3.00 15.98
CA GLY A 189 -23.11 -3.04 16.91
C GLY A 189 -23.22 -1.85 17.87
N TYR A 190 -22.12 -1.16 18.17
CA TYR A 190 -22.10 -0.07 19.16
C TYR A 190 -22.74 1.24 18.67
N ILE A 191 -22.79 1.46 17.36
CA ILE A 191 -23.37 2.69 16.79
C ILE A 191 -24.58 2.46 15.88
N SER A 192 -24.90 1.20 15.58
CA SER A 192 -25.99 0.86 14.65
C SER A 192 -27.35 0.88 15.33
N SER A 193 -28.13 1.93 15.03
CA SER A 193 -29.51 2.12 15.48
C SER A 193 -30.33 2.84 14.40
N HIS A 194 -31.65 2.67 14.42
CA HIS A 194 -32.58 3.25 13.43
C HIS A 194 -32.52 4.79 13.31
N THR A 195 -32.00 5.48 14.32
CA THR A 195 -31.89 6.95 14.35
C THR A 195 -30.48 7.47 14.06
N SER A 196 -29.47 6.60 14.03
CA SER A 196 -28.06 7.00 14.10
C SER A 196 -27.24 6.64 12.86
N PHE A 197 -27.88 6.54 11.69
CA PHE A 197 -27.18 6.30 10.42
C PHE A 197 -26.14 7.37 10.07
N TRP A 198 -26.32 8.60 10.56
CA TRP A 198 -25.34 9.67 10.34
C TRP A 198 -23.96 9.35 10.94
N LYS A 199 -23.89 8.55 12.02
CA LYS A 199 -22.63 8.18 12.66
C LYS A 199 -21.74 7.38 11.70
N SER A 200 -22.31 6.45 10.93
CA SER A 200 -21.54 5.64 9.98
C SER A 200 -20.99 6.48 8.81
N ILE A 201 -21.72 7.50 8.38
CA ILE A 201 -21.24 8.47 7.38
C ILE A 201 -20.04 9.25 7.92
N VAL A 202 -20.09 9.69 9.19
CA VAL A 202 -18.96 10.37 9.83
C VAL A 202 -17.72 9.47 9.89
N PHE A 203 -17.91 8.20 10.23
CA PHE A 203 -16.82 7.21 10.23
C PHE A 203 -16.20 7.07 8.84
N GLY A 204 -17.02 6.95 7.80
CA GLY A 204 -16.53 6.85 6.43
C GLY A 204 -15.82 8.11 5.95
N VAL A 205 -16.34 9.30 6.24
CA VAL A 205 -15.69 10.57 5.87
C VAL A 205 -14.32 10.71 6.54
N ILE A 206 -14.25 10.46 7.85
CA ILE A 206 -12.99 10.53 8.60
C ILE A 206 -12.02 9.44 8.11
N GLY A 207 -12.53 8.23 7.83
CA GLY A 207 -11.73 7.12 7.32
C GLY A 207 -11.16 7.35 5.93
N GLY A 208 -11.96 7.87 5.00
CA GLY A 208 -11.49 8.24 3.66
C GLY A 208 -10.46 9.36 3.71
N PHE A 209 -10.65 10.35 4.58
CA PHE A 209 -9.69 11.43 4.77
C PHE A 209 -8.38 10.92 5.38
N ILE A 210 -8.42 10.32 6.57
CA ILE A 210 -7.21 9.88 7.26
C ILE A 210 -6.50 8.77 6.48
N GLY A 211 -7.26 7.82 5.93
CA GLY A 211 -6.70 6.75 5.11
C GLY A 211 -5.89 7.28 3.93
N ASN A 212 -6.42 8.27 3.19
CA ASN A 212 -5.74 8.87 2.04
C ASN A 212 -4.39 9.48 2.45
N TYR A 213 -4.40 10.36 3.46
CA TYR A 213 -3.18 11.00 3.94
C TYR A 213 -2.20 9.99 4.57
N SER A 214 -2.69 8.92 5.17
CA SER A 214 -1.85 7.89 5.80
C SER A 214 -1.02 7.11 4.78
N THR A 215 -1.45 7.02 3.52
CA THR A 215 -0.62 6.40 2.46
C THR A 215 0.71 7.15 2.24
N ARG A 216 0.77 8.44 2.59
CA ARG A 216 2.01 9.23 2.51
C ARG A 216 3.02 8.89 3.61
N LEU A 217 2.59 8.20 4.67
CA LEU A 217 3.44 7.89 5.82
C LEU A 217 4.63 6.99 5.44
N LYS A 218 4.49 6.16 4.40
CA LYS A 218 5.58 5.32 3.87
C LYS A 218 6.79 6.14 3.40
N TYR A 219 6.57 7.35 2.89
CA TYR A 219 7.64 8.25 2.45
C TYR A 219 8.35 8.90 3.64
N TYR A 220 7.61 9.30 4.67
CA TYR A 220 8.17 9.90 5.88
C TYR A 220 8.92 8.89 6.76
N MET A 221 8.47 7.64 6.80
CA MET A 221 9.12 6.58 7.58
C MET A 221 10.22 5.84 6.80
N GLU A 222 10.35 6.09 5.50
CA GLU A 222 11.23 5.33 4.59
C GLU A 222 10.99 3.81 4.63
N ILE A 223 9.74 3.41 4.89
CA ILE A 223 9.30 2.00 4.92
C ILE A 223 8.33 1.76 3.77
N ASP A 224 8.74 0.96 2.80
CA ASP A 224 7.92 0.59 1.64
C ASP A 224 6.81 -0.40 2.01
N ASP A 225 5.67 0.15 2.41
CA ASP A 225 4.42 -0.60 2.56
C ASP A 225 3.80 -0.88 1.18
N ALA A 226 4.04 -2.09 0.68
CA ALA A 226 3.86 -2.40 -0.73
C ALA A 226 2.43 -2.25 -1.24
N LEU A 227 1.44 -2.48 -0.37
CA LEU A 227 0.01 -2.46 -0.66
C LEU A 227 -0.75 -1.50 0.27
N ASP A 228 -0.03 -0.58 0.93
CA ASP A 228 -0.60 0.36 1.90
C ASP A 228 -1.40 -0.33 3.03
N ILE A 229 -1.01 -1.55 3.44
CA ILE A 229 -1.71 -2.34 4.46
C ILE A 229 -1.65 -1.65 5.82
N PHE A 230 -0.50 -1.08 6.18
CA PHE A 230 -0.36 -0.31 7.42
C PHE A 230 -1.22 0.95 7.40
N ALA A 231 -1.26 1.68 6.29
CA ALA A 231 -2.10 2.88 6.16
C ALA A 231 -3.60 2.53 6.21
N VAL A 232 -4.03 1.57 5.40
CA VAL A 232 -5.46 1.22 5.19
C VAL A 232 -6.02 0.36 6.33
N HIS A 233 -5.23 -0.53 6.93
CA HIS A 233 -5.70 -1.37 8.04
C HIS A 233 -5.18 -0.90 9.40
N GLY A 234 -3.89 -0.60 9.52
CA GLY A 234 -3.28 -0.18 10.79
C GLY A 234 -3.82 1.16 11.28
N VAL A 235 -3.62 2.22 10.51
CA VAL A 235 -4.01 3.58 10.89
C VAL A 235 -5.53 3.73 10.93
N CYS A 236 -6.24 3.30 9.88
CA CYS A 236 -7.70 3.31 9.88
C CYS A 236 -8.31 2.45 11.00
N GLY A 237 -7.70 1.31 11.35
CA GLY A 237 -8.13 0.48 12.48
C GLY A 237 -8.04 1.22 13.82
N ILE A 238 -6.93 1.95 14.04
CA ILE A 238 -6.79 2.85 15.19
C ILE A 238 -7.89 3.92 15.17
N VAL A 239 -8.05 4.62 14.04
CA VAL A 239 -9.06 5.69 13.89
C VAL A 239 -10.46 5.18 14.23
N GLY A 240 -10.87 4.05 13.64
CA GLY A 240 -12.16 3.42 13.94
C GLY A 240 -12.33 3.09 15.41
N THR A 241 -11.30 2.55 16.04
CA THR A 241 -11.31 2.19 17.47
C THR A 241 -11.46 3.43 18.36
N LEU A 242 -10.80 4.53 18.00
CA LEU A 242 -10.93 5.80 18.72
C LEU A 242 -12.31 6.44 18.52
N LEU A 243 -12.84 6.42 17.29
CA LEU A 243 -14.18 6.93 17.00
C LEU A 243 -15.26 6.15 17.76
N VAL A 244 -15.08 4.85 17.97
CA VAL A 244 -15.95 4.04 18.83
C VAL A 244 -15.96 4.57 20.27
N GLY A 245 -14.80 4.96 20.82
CA GLY A 245 -14.72 5.57 22.15
C GLY A 245 -15.51 6.88 22.28
N ILE A 246 -15.73 7.58 21.16
CA ILE A 246 -16.49 8.83 21.10
C ILE A 246 -17.98 8.55 20.87
N PHE A 247 -18.32 7.79 19.83
CA PHE A 247 -19.67 7.72 19.27
C PHE A 247 -20.51 6.52 19.74
N ALA A 248 -19.94 5.56 20.46
CA ALA A 248 -20.66 4.38 20.92
C ALA A 248 -21.87 4.72 21.78
N ASP A 249 -22.98 4.02 21.53
CA ASP A 249 -24.18 4.04 22.36
C ASP A 249 -24.11 2.97 23.46
N LYS A 250 -25.07 3.02 24.39
CA LYS A 250 -25.27 1.97 25.41
C LYS A 250 -25.95 0.74 24.80
N SER A 251 -25.27 0.06 23.90
CA SER A 251 -25.70 -1.18 23.24
C SER A 251 -24.66 -2.30 23.45
N PHE A 252 -25.07 -3.56 23.25
CA PHE A 252 -24.18 -4.73 23.37
C PHE A 252 -23.36 -4.76 24.68
N GLU A 253 -24.05 -4.57 25.81
CA GLU A 253 -23.44 -4.60 27.16
C GLU A 253 -22.31 -3.58 27.35
N SER A 254 -22.28 -2.52 26.53
CA SER A 254 -21.35 -1.41 26.68
C SER A 254 -21.93 -0.28 27.54
N SER A 255 -21.03 0.40 28.27
CA SER A 255 -21.32 1.66 28.97
C SER A 255 -21.46 2.87 28.03
N GLY A 256 -21.19 2.69 26.73
CA GLY A 256 -21.21 3.73 25.69
C GLY A 256 -19.92 4.55 25.65
N GLY A 257 -19.86 5.51 24.73
CA GLY A 257 -18.76 6.47 24.56
C GLY A 257 -19.10 7.88 25.07
N TRP A 258 -18.35 8.87 24.59
CA TRP A 258 -18.52 10.28 24.93
C TRP A 258 -19.93 10.81 24.67
N VAL A 259 -20.56 10.42 23.57
CA VAL A 259 -21.90 10.88 23.18
C VAL A 259 -22.96 10.54 24.26
N VAL A 260 -22.73 9.50 25.06
CA VAL A 260 -23.64 9.08 26.15
C VAL A 260 -23.10 9.46 27.55
N GLY A 261 -22.03 10.26 27.61
CA GLY A 261 -21.43 10.77 28.84
C GLY A 261 -20.36 9.87 29.47
N ASN A 262 -19.93 8.80 28.81
CA ASN A 262 -18.84 7.94 29.29
C ASN A 262 -17.48 8.42 28.75
N TRP A 263 -16.90 9.40 29.42
CA TRP A 263 -15.66 10.06 28.97
C TRP A 263 -14.41 9.18 29.08
N ILE A 264 -14.37 8.25 30.03
CA ILE A 264 -13.22 7.36 30.26
C ILE A 264 -13.04 6.35 29.12
N GLN A 265 -14.09 6.11 28.33
CA GLN A 265 -14.07 5.10 27.28
C GLN A 265 -12.98 5.32 26.24
N ILE A 266 -12.70 6.57 25.87
CA ILE A 266 -11.63 6.89 24.90
C ILE A 266 -10.26 6.44 25.41
N THR A 267 -10.02 6.50 26.72
CA THR A 267 -8.76 6.07 27.34
C THR A 267 -8.58 4.56 27.22
N TYR A 268 -9.66 3.79 27.38
CA TYR A 268 -9.63 2.34 27.15
C TYR A 268 -9.34 2.03 25.68
N GLN A 269 -9.97 2.74 24.74
CA GLN A 269 -9.69 2.56 23.31
C GLN A 269 -8.22 2.86 22.96
N ILE A 270 -7.66 3.96 23.48
CA ILE A 270 -6.25 4.31 23.28
C ILE A 270 -5.34 3.21 23.84
N LEU A 271 -5.61 2.75 25.07
CA LEU A 271 -4.84 1.67 25.69
C LEU A 271 -4.86 0.41 24.79
N GLY A 272 -6.04 0.02 24.31
CA GLY A 272 -6.20 -1.12 23.41
C GLY A 272 -5.39 -0.97 22.12
N CYS A 273 -5.48 0.20 21.47
CA CYS A 273 -4.70 0.48 20.25
C CYS A 273 -3.19 0.37 20.52
N VAL A 274 -2.69 1.01 21.58
CA VAL A 274 -1.25 1.03 21.90
C VAL A 274 -0.74 -0.37 22.22
N VAL A 275 -1.43 -1.10 23.10
CA VAL A 275 -0.99 -2.44 23.50
C VAL A 275 -1.01 -3.39 22.32
N THR A 276 -2.06 -3.36 21.50
CA THR A 276 -2.17 -4.22 20.31
C THR A 276 -1.14 -3.86 19.25
N ALA A 277 -0.94 -2.58 18.96
CA ALA A 277 0.07 -2.11 18.02
C ALA A 277 1.49 -2.53 18.43
N VAL A 278 1.87 -2.25 19.69
CA VAL A 278 3.20 -2.59 20.21
C VAL A 278 3.41 -4.11 20.22
N TYR A 279 2.44 -4.87 20.72
CA TYR A 279 2.58 -6.33 20.78
C TYR A 279 2.66 -6.95 19.39
N SER A 280 1.76 -6.59 18.48
CA SER A 280 1.74 -7.14 17.11
C SER A 280 3.01 -6.77 16.33
N PHE A 281 3.50 -5.53 16.45
CA PHE A 281 4.75 -5.12 15.82
C PHE A 281 5.96 -5.87 16.38
N VAL A 282 6.16 -5.84 17.70
CA VAL A 282 7.34 -6.45 18.35
C VAL A 282 7.35 -7.97 18.15
N MET A 283 6.23 -8.65 18.37
CA MET A 283 6.17 -10.11 18.22
C MET A 283 6.32 -10.54 16.76
N SER A 284 5.79 -9.76 15.80
CA SER A 284 6.00 -10.03 14.38
C SER A 284 7.47 -9.85 13.98
N LEU A 285 8.15 -8.81 14.47
CA LEU A 285 9.58 -8.63 14.26
C LEU A 285 10.40 -9.80 14.81
N VAL A 286 10.11 -10.23 16.04
CA VAL A 286 10.78 -11.37 16.67
C VAL A 286 10.57 -12.65 15.85
N LEU A 287 9.35 -12.92 15.40
CA LEU A 287 9.05 -14.10 14.59
C LEU A 287 9.74 -14.08 13.23
N LEU A 288 9.70 -12.94 12.54
CA LEU A 288 10.34 -12.77 11.24
C LEU A 288 11.86 -12.93 11.36
N TYR A 289 12.47 -12.38 12.41
CA TYR A 289 13.89 -12.55 12.69
C TYR A 289 14.25 -14.02 12.95
N ILE A 290 13.48 -14.73 13.79
CA ILE A 290 13.69 -16.15 14.06
C ILE A 290 13.57 -16.98 12.77
N ILE A 291 12.60 -16.67 11.91
CA ILE A 291 12.40 -17.40 10.65
C ILE A 291 13.57 -17.16 9.68
N ASP A 292 14.07 -15.94 9.60
CA ASP A 292 15.21 -15.62 8.73
C ASP A 292 16.51 -16.29 9.20
N MET A 293 16.64 -16.60 10.50
CA MET A 293 17.75 -17.40 11.03
C MET A 293 17.70 -18.88 10.63
N ILE A 294 16.56 -19.40 10.16
CA ILE A 294 16.43 -20.81 9.76
C ILE A 294 16.91 -20.97 8.31
N PRO A 295 17.92 -21.83 8.05
CA PRO A 295 18.46 -22.00 6.71
C PRO A 295 17.38 -22.51 5.74
N GLY A 296 17.20 -21.78 4.63
CA GLY A 296 16.21 -22.12 3.59
C GLY A 296 14.84 -21.42 3.73
N LEU A 297 14.64 -20.60 4.77
CA LEU A 297 13.41 -19.82 4.97
C LEU A 297 13.59 -18.31 4.81
N HIS A 298 14.61 -17.88 4.06
CA HIS A 298 14.87 -16.48 3.79
C HIS A 298 13.64 -15.77 3.21
N LEU A 299 13.29 -14.65 3.83
CA LEU A 299 12.12 -13.85 3.47
C LEU A 299 12.30 -13.13 2.12
N ARG A 300 13.55 -12.85 1.76
CA ARG A 300 13.94 -12.29 0.46
C ARG A 300 14.73 -13.36 -0.30
N THR A 301 14.39 -13.57 -1.56
CA THR A 301 15.27 -14.29 -2.47
C THR A 301 16.54 -13.45 -2.66
N ASP A 302 17.68 -13.96 -2.21
CA ASP A 302 18.98 -13.36 -2.49
C ASP A 302 19.13 -13.25 -4.02
N LYS A 303 19.52 -12.08 -4.55
CA LYS A 303 19.82 -11.91 -5.98
C LYS A 303 20.80 -12.98 -6.44
N LEU A 304 21.78 -13.33 -5.60
CA LEU A 304 22.75 -14.39 -5.86
C LEU A 304 22.16 -15.81 -5.71
N PHE A 305 21.05 -16.00 -4.98
CA PHE A 305 20.35 -17.29 -4.95
C PHE A 305 19.72 -17.61 -6.31
N ASN A 306 19.04 -16.65 -6.94
CA ASN A 306 18.54 -16.81 -8.31
C ASN A 306 19.70 -17.06 -9.29
N THR A 307 20.81 -16.32 -9.18
CA THR A 307 22.03 -16.56 -9.99
C THR A 307 22.66 -17.93 -9.74
N ARG A 308 22.66 -18.44 -8.51
CA ARG A 308 23.19 -19.77 -8.14
C ARG A 308 22.29 -20.90 -8.63
N MET A 309 20.97 -20.74 -8.55
CA MET A 309 19.99 -21.67 -9.11
C MET A 309 20.07 -21.72 -10.64
N ARG A 310 20.27 -20.56 -11.29
CA ARG A 310 20.56 -20.44 -12.73
C ARG A 310 21.81 -21.23 -13.12
N ARG A 311 22.94 -21.03 -12.43
CA ARG A 311 24.19 -21.82 -12.67
C ARG A 311 24.00 -23.32 -12.49
N ARG A 312 23.17 -23.76 -11.55
CA ARG A 312 22.86 -25.18 -11.33
C ARG A 312 22.00 -25.76 -12.46
N LYS A 313 21.05 -25.00 -13.00
CA LYS A 313 20.22 -25.40 -14.14
C LYS A 313 21.04 -25.44 -15.44
N GLN A 314 21.87 -24.42 -15.67
CA GLN A 314 22.82 -24.34 -16.81
C GLN A 314 23.87 -25.46 -16.79
N ASN A 315 24.36 -25.86 -15.62
CA ASN A 315 25.31 -26.97 -15.50
C ASN A 315 24.62 -28.35 -15.47
N GLY A 316 23.29 -28.40 -15.37
CA GLY A 316 22.50 -29.64 -15.25
C GLY A 316 21.77 -30.05 -16.53
N GLY A 317 21.62 -29.15 -17.51
CA GLY A 317 21.06 -29.43 -18.83
C GLY A 317 22.16 -29.51 -19.88
N VAL A 318 22.61 -30.72 -20.19
CA VAL A 318 23.32 -31.01 -21.44
C VAL A 318 22.52 -32.10 -22.13
N SER A 319 21.62 -31.69 -23.02
CA SER A 319 21.08 -32.55 -24.08
C SER A 319 20.60 -31.67 -25.23
N GLU A 320 21.24 -31.88 -26.38
CA GLU A 320 21.38 -30.96 -27.50
C GLU A 320 20.09 -30.77 -28.35
N GLU A 321 20.07 -29.62 -29.02
CA GLU A 321 19.29 -29.26 -30.23
C GLU A 321 17.82 -28.83 -30.10
N GLY A 322 17.11 -29.14 -29.01
CA GLY A 322 15.77 -28.58 -28.74
C GLY A 322 15.76 -27.28 -27.93
N GLU A 323 16.84 -27.00 -27.21
CA GLU A 323 16.90 -25.94 -26.20
C GLU A 323 17.14 -24.53 -26.76
N ILE A 324 17.62 -24.38 -28.00
CA ILE A 324 18.06 -23.05 -28.51
C ILE A 324 16.88 -22.08 -28.69
N GLU A 325 15.70 -22.58 -29.06
CA GLU A 325 14.50 -21.77 -29.25
C GLU A 325 13.88 -21.38 -27.90
N GLU A 326 13.86 -22.30 -26.93
CA GLU A 326 13.39 -22.07 -25.56
C GLU A 326 14.35 -21.15 -24.77
N ILE A 327 15.66 -21.27 -25.00
CA ILE A 327 16.70 -20.41 -24.40
C ILE A 327 16.61 -18.97 -24.93
N ALA A 328 16.24 -18.75 -26.19
CA ALA A 328 16.09 -17.41 -26.76
C ALA A 328 14.87 -16.67 -26.19
N GLU A 329 13.78 -17.39 -25.92
CA GLU A 329 12.58 -16.88 -25.26
C GLU A 329 12.86 -16.57 -23.77
N ASP A 330 13.58 -17.46 -23.08
CA ASP A 330 14.00 -17.31 -21.68
C ASP A 330 15.01 -16.15 -21.51
N LEU A 331 15.88 -15.88 -22.49
CA LEU A 331 16.79 -14.72 -22.52
C LEU A 331 16.06 -13.38 -22.69
N GLY A 332 14.95 -13.36 -23.43
CA GLY A 332 14.08 -12.19 -23.55
C GLY A 332 13.38 -11.85 -22.23
N LEU A 333 12.84 -12.89 -21.58
CA LEU A 333 12.31 -12.83 -20.21
C LEU A 333 13.37 -12.40 -19.19
N GLU A 334 14.58 -12.95 -19.30
CA GLU A 334 15.71 -12.68 -18.40
C GLU A 334 16.22 -11.24 -18.51
N ARG A 335 16.25 -10.66 -19.72
CA ARG A 335 16.64 -9.26 -19.93
C ARG A 335 15.56 -8.29 -19.44
N ALA A 336 14.29 -8.65 -19.58
CA ALA A 336 13.16 -7.88 -19.09
C ALA A 336 13.13 -7.84 -17.53
N GLU A 337 13.33 -8.99 -16.88
CA GLU A 337 13.44 -9.08 -15.41
C GLU A 337 14.68 -8.37 -14.84
N LEU A 338 15.83 -8.41 -15.55
CA LEU A 338 17.07 -7.75 -15.11
C LEU A 338 17.05 -6.23 -15.27
N LEU A 339 16.38 -5.72 -16.30
CA LEU A 339 16.21 -4.28 -16.52
C LEU A 339 15.04 -3.70 -15.70
N GLY A 340 14.20 -4.57 -15.11
CA GLY A 340 13.00 -4.16 -14.40
C GLY A 340 11.87 -3.72 -15.34
N SER A 341 11.99 -3.97 -16.65
CA SER A 341 10.94 -3.71 -17.62
C SER A 341 9.93 -4.85 -17.54
N ASP A 342 8.81 -4.62 -16.86
CA ASP A 342 7.69 -5.55 -16.86
C ASP A 342 7.20 -5.77 -18.31
N TRP A 343 6.81 -7.01 -18.63
CA TRP A 343 6.36 -7.48 -19.96
C TRP A 343 5.19 -6.72 -20.60
N TYR A 344 4.65 -5.69 -19.94
CA TYR A 344 3.60 -4.82 -20.48
C TYR A 344 4.08 -3.99 -21.69
N GLU A 345 5.37 -3.69 -21.82
CA GLU A 345 5.89 -2.89 -22.94
C GLU A 345 5.94 -3.65 -24.28
N LEU A 346 6.01 -4.99 -24.25
CA LEU A 346 6.21 -5.80 -25.47
C LEU A 346 4.91 -6.34 -26.08
N ASN A 347 3.83 -6.45 -25.31
CA ASN A 347 2.62 -7.13 -25.78
C ASN A 347 1.69 -6.27 -26.65
N GLY A 348 1.94 -4.96 -26.83
CA GLY A 348 1.18 -4.14 -27.79
C GLY A 348 -0.35 -4.10 -27.57
N GLU A 349 -0.86 -4.71 -26.49
CA GLU A 349 -2.26 -4.68 -26.10
C GLU A 349 -2.54 -3.36 -25.39
N TYR A 350 -2.63 -2.30 -26.19
CA TYR A 350 -3.35 -1.08 -25.84
C TYR A 350 -4.85 -1.43 -25.74
N SER A 351 -5.22 -2.17 -24.68
CA SER A 351 -6.62 -2.39 -24.33
C SER A 351 -7.13 -1.17 -23.58
N PHE A 352 -7.56 -0.18 -24.37
CA PHE A 352 -8.31 1.02 -23.98
C PHE A 352 -7.75 1.79 -22.78
N ASP A 353 -6.76 2.62 -23.07
CA ASP A 353 -6.24 3.69 -22.22
C ASP A 353 -7.34 4.65 -21.75
N TYR A 354 -7.76 4.49 -20.50
CA TYR A 354 -8.30 5.56 -19.66
C TYR A 354 -7.93 5.31 -18.20
N MET A 355 -6.64 5.24 -17.86
CA MET A 355 -6.24 5.41 -16.46
C MET A 355 -4.74 5.67 -16.34
N GLU A 356 -4.39 6.92 -16.09
CA GLU A 356 -3.06 7.29 -15.65
C GLU A 356 -3.12 7.40 -14.12
N PHE A 357 -2.26 6.63 -13.45
CA PHE A 357 -2.10 6.71 -12.00
C PHE A 357 -1.79 8.16 -11.67
N ILE A 358 -2.61 8.79 -10.83
CA ILE A 358 -2.35 10.17 -10.40
C ILE A 358 -1.01 10.11 -9.66
N LYS A 359 0.04 10.67 -10.25
CA LYS A 359 1.25 11.04 -9.52
C LYS A 359 0.84 12.12 -8.53
N VAL A 360 0.37 11.72 -7.34
CA VAL A 360 -0.01 12.62 -6.23
C VAL A 360 1.23 13.28 -5.59
N VAL A 361 2.35 13.33 -6.30
CA VAL A 361 3.64 13.83 -5.81
C VAL A 361 3.91 15.15 -6.50
N ASP A 362 4.02 16.22 -5.71
CA ASP A 362 4.56 17.49 -6.21
C ASP A 362 5.99 17.20 -6.72
N PRO A 363 6.30 17.43 -8.01
CA PRO A 363 7.61 17.12 -8.59
C PRO A 363 8.79 17.71 -7.79
N LYS A 364 8.54 18.77 -7.02
CA LYS A 364 9.52 19.42 -6.15
C LYS A 364 9.94 18.57 -4.95
N GLU A 365 9.02 17.79 -4.37
CA GLU A 365 9.34 16.88 -3.24
C GLU A 365 10.24 15.73 -3.70
N TYR A 366 10.25 15.38 -4.98
CA TYR A 366 11.09 14.33 -5.56
C TYR A 366 12.42 14.86 -6.13
N ALA A 367 12.45 16.11 -6.59
CA ALA A 367 13.65 16.74 -7.16
C ALA A 367 14.81 16.85 -6.14
N GLU A 368 14.50 17.01 -4.85
CA GLU A 368 15.52 17.01 -3.79
C GLU A 368 16.17 15.63 -3.60
N PHE A 369 15.43 14.53 -3.82
CA PHE A 369 15.97 13.16 -3.76
C PHE A 369 16.80 12.79 -4.99
N ILE A 370 16.45 13.30 -6.18
CA ILE A 370 17.21 13.08 -7.41
C ILE A 370 18.55 13.84 -7.38
N ASN A 371 18.56 15.06 -6.82
CA ASN A 371 19.76 15.88 -6.73
C ASN A 371 20.84 15.35 -5.77
N ALA A 372 20.53 14.34 -4.95
CA ALA A 372 21.52 13.73 -4.07
C ALA A 372 22.37 12.64 -4.76
N GLU A 373 21.95 12.10 -5.92
CA GLU A 373 22.66 10.98 -6.56
C GLU A 373 22.54 10.91 -8.10
N THR A 374 22.26 12.02 -8.78
CA THR A 374 22.43 12.09 -10.24
C THR A 374 23.90 12.22 -10.61
N VAL A 375 24.52 11.06 -10.86
CA VAL A 375 25.63 10.97 -11.83
C VAL A 375 25.14 11.62 -13.13
N SER A 376 25.92 12.57 -13.65
CA SER A 376 25.57 13.29 -14.87
C SER A 376 25.42 12.31 -16.05
N PRO A 377 24.60 12.65 -17.06
CA PRO A 377 24.47 11.83 -18.28
C PRO A 377 25.78 11.65 -19.08
N GLU A 378 26.87 12.30 -18.68
CA GLU A 378 28.17 12.26 -19.36
C GLU A 378 29.13 11.18 -18.82
N GLU A 379 28.81 10.49 -17.73
CA GLU A 379 29.64 9.40 -17.15
C GLU A 379 29.04 8.00 -17.32
N SER A 380 28.31 7.75 -18.41
CA SER A 380 28.07 6.38 -18.86
C SER A 380 29.25 5.91 -19.72
N GLU A 381 30.18 5.15 -19.11
CA GLU A 381 31.22 4.37 -19.81
C GLU A 381 30.60 3.21 -20.63
N PHE A 382 29.67 3.53 -21.54
CA PHE A 382 29.11 2.61 -22.52
C PHE A 382 29.08 3.29 -23.89
N SER A 383 30.21 3.88 -24.29
CA SER A 383 30.47 4.30 -25.66
C SER A 383 31.97 4.28 -25.91
N GLN A 384 32.46 3.14 -26.41
CA GLN A 384 33.70 2.90 -27.18
C GLN A 384 34.27 1.52 -26.84
N TYR A 385 33.62 0.46 -27.33
CA TYR A 385 34.34 -0.79 -27.60
C TYR A 385 34.87 -0.74 -29.02
N ASP A 386 36.13 -0.32 -29.16
CA ASP A 386 36.93 -0.52 -30.37
C ASP A 386 37.30 -2.01 -30.47
N THR A 387 36.82 -2.68 -31.50
CA THR A 387 36.96 -4.12 -31.72
C THR A 387 38.29 -4.52 -32.38
N SER A 388 39.27 -3.63 -32.44
CA SER A 388 40.52 -3.86 -33.18
C SER A 388 41.68 -4.52 -32.40
N ASP A 389 41.63 -4.58 -31.06
CA ASP A 389 42.82 -4.97 -30.25
C ASP A 389 42.85 -6.42 -29.72
N LEU A 390 41.83 -7.24 -30.02
CA LEU A 390 41.72 -8.61 -29.49
C LEU A 390 42.34 -9.73 -30.36
N GLN A 391 43.13 -9.36 -31.38
CA GLN A 391 43.74 -10.34 -32.31
C GLN A 391 45.28 -10.48 -32.21
N LEU A 392 46.00 -9.70 -31.41
CA LEU A 392 47.47 -9.75 -31.42
C LEU A 392 48.11 -9.66 -30.03
N ARG A 393 48.11 -10.78 -29.29
CA ARG A 393 49.27 -11.18 -28.43
C ARG A 393 49.08 -12.56 -27.78
N LYS A 394 49.08 -13.61 -28.62
CA LYS A 394 49.79 -14.84 -28.27
C LYS A 394 51.26 -14.65 -28.63
N ARG A 395 52.16 -15.05 -27.72
CA ARG A 395 53.64 -15.15 -27.79
C ARG A 395 54.42 -13.98 -27.20
N GLY A 396 55.23 -14.31 -26.19
CA GLY A 396 56.59 -13.79 -26.06
C GLY A 396 57.02 -13.40 -24.65
N ALA A 397 58.03 -14.13 -24.14
CA ALA A 397 59.06 -13.67 -23.20
C ALA A 397 58.59 -13.43 -21.73
N PHE A 398 59.00 -14.20 -20.71
CA PHE A 398 60.36 -14.65 -20.35
C PHE A 398 61.36 -13.49 -20.41
N PHE A 399 61.59 -12.81 -19.28
CA PHE A 399 62.90 -12.45 -18.69
C PHE A 399 62.77 -11.31 -17.67
N ASP A 400 63.41 -11.54 -16.52
CA ASP A 400 64.12 -10.60 -15.64
C ASP A 400 63.43 -9.70 -14.59
N ARG A 401 64.08 -9.76 -13.40
CA ARG A 401 64.01 -8.95 -12.16
C ARG A 401 62.82 -9.31 -11.25
N GLN A 402 63.00 -10.03 -10.13
CA GLN A 402 63.97 -9.90 -9.04
C GLN A 402 64.24 -11.23 -8.36
#